data_AF-A0ABD7WRT3-F1
#
_entry.id   AF-A0ABD7WRT3-F1
#
_cell.length_a   1.000
_cell.length_b   1.000
_cell.length_c   1.000
_cell.angle_alpha   90.00
_cell.angle_beta   90.00
_cell.angle_gamma   90.00
#
_symmetry.space_group_name_H-M   'P 1'
#
loop_
_entity.id
_entity.type
_entity.pdbx_description
1 polymer ?
#
loop_
_entity_poly.entity_id
_entity_poly.type
_entity_poly.pdbx_seq_one_letter_code
_entity_poly.pdbx_strand_id
1 'polypeptide(L)'
;MISLHRNLKLRDLEIFHVARNGRIISYVIIEDTRKPFTEGDKKLDPLCYMEEEDINAILNVFRIALINDEKLNEEDSFFLKSFFSDFVNNTNLTNFIITEYIQEDLYDHDVNIKFFNKILKNIGSNYIIEEFDEMNWIYLSQD
;
A
#
# COMPACT_ATOMS: atom_id res chain seq x y z
N MET A 1 20.05 6.84 -1.05
CA MET A 1 19.04 7.69 -0.39
C MET A 1 17.66 7.23 -0.81
N ILE A 2 16.76 6.99 0.14
CA ILE A 2 15.36 6.64 -0.14
C ILE A 2 14.54 7.94 -0.10
N SER A 3 13.60 8.07 -1.03
CA SER A 3 12.64 9.17 -1.07
C SER A 3 11.23 8.59 -1.15
N LEU A 4 10.35 9.05 -0.26
CA LEU A 4 8.92 8.74 -0.31
C LEU A 4 8.19 9.99 -0.80
N HIS A 5 7.60 9.90 -1.98
CA HIS A 5 6.73 10.93 -2.52
C HIS A 5 5.29 10.50 -2.26
N ARG A 6 4.57 11.25 -1.40
CA ARG A 6 3.14 10.98 -1.18
C ARG A 6 2.35 11.60 -2.33
N ASN A 7 1.83 10.76 -3.22
CA ASN A 7 1.02 11.20 -4.36
C ASN A 7 -0.43 11.48 -3.98
N LEU A 8 -0.97 10.74 -3.01
CA LEU A 8 -2.35 10.91 -2.57
C LEU A 8 -2.46 10.73 -1.06
N LYS A 9 -3.24 11.61 -0.42
CA LYS A 9 -3.65 11.48 0.97
C LYS A 9 -5.15 11.67 1.09
N LEU A 10 -5.85 10.59 1.43
CA LEU A 10 -7.25 10.61 1.84
C LEU A 10 -7.33 10.21 3.32
N ARG A 11 -8.55 10.17 3.85
CA ARG A 11 -8.80 9.81 5.25
C ARG A 11 -8.29 8.41 5.60
N ASP A 12 -8.54 7.46 4.70
CA ASP A 12 -8.36 6.01 4.92
C ASP A 12 -7.47 5.36 3.84
N LEU A 13 -6.83 6.19 3.00
CA LEU A 13 -6.01 5.74 1.88
C LEU A 13 -4.84 6.70 1.68
N GLU A 14 -3.62 6.17 1.67
CA GLU A 14 -2.42 6.90 1.23
C GLU A 14 -1.77 6.15 0.07
N ILE A 15 -1.33 6.90 -0.95
CA ILE A 15 -0.57 6.36 -2.08
C ILE A 15 0.78 7.06 -2.13
N PHE A 16 1.83 6.25 -2.12
CA PHE A 16 3.21 6.67 -2.20
C PHE A 16 3.86 6.16 -3.46
N HIS A 17 4.83 6.93 -3.89
CA HIS A 17 5.81 6.57 -4.87
C HIS A 17 7.17 6.53 -4.18
N VAL A 18 7.79 5.35 -4.18
CA VAL A 18 9.05 5.11 -3.48
C VAL A 18 10.19 5.09 -4.49
N ALA A 19 11.18 5.95 -4.27
CA ALA A 19 12.39 6.01 -5.07
C ALA A 19 13.62 5.70 -4.22
N ARG A 20 14.56 4.94 -4.80
CA ARG A 20 15.86 4.63 -4.23
C ARG A 20 16.94 5.08 -5.21
N ASN A 21 17.83 5.96 -4.74
CA ASN A 21 18.90 6.53 -5.56
C ASN A 21 18.40 7.20 -6.85
N GLY A 22 17.27 7.92 -6.76
CA GLY A 22 16.65 8.62 -7.89
C GLY A 22 15.87 7.73 -8.86
N ARG A 23 15.89 6.40 -8.66
CA ARG A 23 15.08 5.45 -9.44
C ARG A 23 13.84 5.05 -8.68
N ILE A 24 12.71 5.05 -9.36
CA ILE A 24 11.44 4.50 -8.89
C ILE A 24 11.59 3.01 -8.65
N ILE A 25 11.24 2.55 -7.46
CA ILE A 25 11.26 1.13 -7.14
C ILE A 25 9.89 0.54 -6.85
N SER A 26 8.90 1.34 -6.42
CA SER A 26 7.54 0.83 -6.19
C SER A 26 6.50 1.93 -6.02
N TYR A 27 5.25 1.62 -6.38
CA TYR A 27 4.09 2.30 -5.82
C TYR A 27 3.63 1.55 -4.57
N VAL A 28 3.38 2.29 -3.49
CA VAL A 28 2.90 1.71 -2.24
C VAL A 28 1.56 2.31 -1.87
N ILE A 29 0.55 1.46 -1.74
CA ILE A 29 -0.79 1.85 -1.28
C ILE A 29 -0.97 1.35 0.14
N ILE A 30 -1.41 2.24 1.03
CA ILE A 30 -1.80 1.90 2.40
C ILE A 30 -3.28 2.22 2.56
N GLU A 31 -4.09 1.20 2.82
CA GLU A 31 -5.51 1.30 3.11
C GLU A 31 -5.76 1.01 4.59
N ASP A 32 -6.39 1.95 5.31
CA ASP A 32 -6.93 1.74 6.66
C ASP A 32 -8.33 1.13 6.52
N THR A 33 -8.44 -0.19 6.74
CA THR A 33 -9.70 -0.91 6.51
C THR A 33 -10.77 -0.59 7.56
N ARG A 34 -10.37 -0.07 8.73
CA ARG A 34 -11.20 0.13 9.93
C ARG A 34 -11.96 -1.13 10.35
N LYS A 35 -11.42 -2.29 10.00
CA LYS A 35 -12.05 -3.59 10.18
C LYS A 35 -11.01 -4.61 10.66
N PRO A 36 -11.45 -5.64 11.41
CA PRO A 36 -10.59 -6.76 11.76
C PRO A 36 -10.22 -7.58 10.51
N PHE A 37 -9.37 -8.58 10.70
CA PHE A 37 -9.06 -9.56 9.66
C PHE A 37 -10.31 -10.24 9.13
N THR A 38 -10.40 -10.40 7.81
CA THR A 38 -11.41 -11.25 7.18
C THR A 38 -11.05 -12.72 7.33
N GLU A 39 -12.03 -13.61 7.16
CA GLU A 39 -11.79 -15.07 7.13
C GLU A 39 -10.81 -15.50 6.01
N GLY A 40 -10.66 -14.68 4.97
CA GLY A 40 -9.64 -14.87 3.93
C GLY A 40 -8.25 -14.50 4.44
N ASP A 41 -8.13 -13.36 5.11
CA ASP A 41 -6.86 -12.86 5.66
C ASP A 41 -6.27 -13.82 6.69
N LYS A 42 -7.12 -14.42 7.55
CA LYS A 42 -6.71 -15.41 8.56
C LYS A 42 -6.01 -16.66 7.98
N LYS A 43 -6.12 -16.89 6.68
CA LYS A 43 -5.47 -18.03 5.99
C LYS A 43 -4.08 -17.68 5.44
N LEU A 44 -3.68 -16.41 5.50
CA LEU A 44 -2.37 -15.95 5.03
C LEU A 44 -1.28 -16.28 6.05
N ASP A 45 -0.07 -16.53 5.57
CA ASP A 45 1.10 -16.63 6.44
C ASP A 45 1.48 -15.23 6.99
N PRO A 46 1.85 -15.09 8.27
CA PRO A 46 1.89 -16.12 9.32
C PRO A 46 0.58 -16.25 10.11
N LEU A 47 -0.47 -15.48 9.76
CA LEU A 47 -1.74 -15.42 10.50
C LEU A 47 -2.40 -16.80 10.66
N CYS A 48 -2.25 -17.69 9.68
CA CYS A 48 -2.82 -19.05 9.73
C CYS A 48 -2.21 -19.95 10.82
N TYR A 49 -1.12 -19.53 11.45
CA TYR A 49 -0.47 -20.21 12.58
C TYR A 49 -0.70 -19.51 13.92
N MET A 50 -1.40 -18.36 13.95
CA MET A 50 -1.68 -17.62 15.16
C MET A 50 -2.92 -18.15 15.87
N GLU A 51 -2.98 -17.99 17.18
CA GLU A 51 -4.13 -18.36 17.99
C GLU A 51 -5.33 -17.47 17.67
N GLU A 52 -6.53 -18.05 17.69
CA GLU A 52 -7.75 -17.35 17.30
C GLU A 52 -8.05 -16.14 18.21
N GLU A 53 -7.69 -16.25 19.50
CA GLU A 53 -7.85 -15.16 20.47
C GLU A 53 -7.01 -13.93 20.10
N ASP A 54 -5.74 -14.14 19.72
CA ASP A 54 -4.83 -13.06 19.31
C ASP A 54 -5.31 -12.40 18.01
N ILE A 55 -5.74 -13.22 17.03
CA ILE A 55 -6.29 -12.71 15.76
C ILE A 55 -7.55 -11.89 16.00
N ASN A 56 -8.46 -12.37 16.85
CA ASN A 56 -9.74 -11.73 17.12
C ASN A 56 -9.60 -10.46 17.99
N ALA A 57 -8.47 -10.29 18.69
CA ALA A 57 -8.16 -9.05 19.41
C ALA A 57 -7.84 -7.87 18.48
N ILE A 58 -7.45 -8.14 17.23
CA ILE A 58 -7.16 -7.10 16.24
C ILE A 58 -8.46 -6.50 15.70
N LEU A 59 -8.64 -5.21 15.92
CA LEU A 59 -9.84 -4.46 15.54
C LEU A 59 -9.67 -3.69 14.23
N ASN A 60 -8.43 -3.43 13.82
CA ASN A 60 -8.12 -2.75 12.58
C ASN A 60 -6.92 -3.36 11.86
N VAL A 61 -7.05 -3.53 10.55
CA VAL A 61 -5.98 -4.04 9.68
C VAL A 61 -5.63 -2.99 8.64
N PHE A 62 -4.36 -2.66 8.53
CA PHE A 62 -3.83 -1.90 7.40
C PHE A 62 -3.50 -2.86 6.25
N ARG A 63 -3.98 -2.57 5.05
CA ARG A 63 -3.59 -3.30 3.84
C ARG A 63 -2.54 -2.49 3.09
N ILE A 64 -1.36 -3.08 2.94
CA ILE A 64 -0.22 -2.46 2.28
C ILE A 64 0.02 -3.22 0.98
N ALA A 65 -0.19 -2.55 -0.15
CA ALA A 65 0.09 -3.11 -1.47
C ALA A 65 1.39 -2.51 -2.01
N LEU A 66 2.35 -3.36 -2.34
CA LEU A 66 3.57 -3.00 -3.07
C LEU A 66 3.35 -3.34 -4.54
N ILE A 67 3.23 -2.34 -5.40
CA ILE A 67 2.84 -2.50 -6.80
C ILE A 67 4.01 -2.14 -7.69
N ASN A 68 4.34 -3.05 -8.61
CA ASN A 68 5.48 -2.94 -9.51
C ASN A 68 5.10 -3.46 -10.90
N ASP A 69 5.79 -2.99 -11.93
CA ASP A 69 5.68 -3.50 -13.31
C ASP A 69 6.33 -4.89 -13.44
N GLU A 70 7.41 -5.12 -12.71
CA GLU A 70 8.11 -6.39 -12.62
C GLU A 70 8.21 -6.88 -11.17
N LYS A 71 8.54 -8.16 -10.99
CA LYS A 71 8.80 -8.70 -9.66
C LYS A 71 10.00 -7.96 -9.03
N LEU A 72 9.83 -7.47 -7.80
CA LEU A 72 10.93 -6.91 -7.03
C LEU A 72 12.06 -7.93 -6.82
N ASN A 73 13.29 -7.45 -6.84
CA ASN A 73 14.39 -8.26 -6.33
C ASN A 73 14.23 -8.47 -4.81
N GLU A 74 14.90 -9.49 -4.27
CA GLU A 74 14.76 -9.87 -2.86
C GLU A 74 15.16 -8.74 -1.90
N GLU A 75 16.17 -7.95 -2.25
CA GLU A 75 16.66 -6.85 -1.42
C GLU A 75 15.61 -5.74 -1.31
N ASP A 76 15.06 -5.28 -2.43
CA ASP A 76 14.04 -4.22 -2.47
C ASP A 76 12.71 -4.71 -1.89
N SER A 77 12.32 -5.96 -2.14
CA SER A 77 11.14 -6.58 -1.51
C SER A 77 11.27 -6.61 0.01
N PHE A 78 12.39 -7.12 0.52
CA PHE A 78 12.66 -7.18 1.95
C PHE A 78 12.70 -5.78 2.57
N PHE A 79 13.39 -4.85 1.90
CA PHE A 79 13.49 -3.46 2.35
C PHE A 79 12.12 -2.79 2.45
N LEU A 80 11.30 -2.86 1.40
CA LEU A 80 9.98 -2.22 1.39
C LEU A 80 9.04 -2.83 2.44
N LYS A 81 9.03 -4.17 2.57
CA LYS A 81 8.24 -4.85 3.61
C LYS A 81 8.63 -4.39 5.01
N SER A 82 9.93 -4.35 5.30
CA SER A 82 10.44 -3.95 6.61
C SER A 82 10.20 -2.46 6.88
N PHE A 83 10.36 -1.61 5.87
CA PHE A 83 10.12 -0.18 6.00
C PHE A 83 8.64 0.11 6.30
N PHE A 84 7.72 -0.49 5.55
CA PHE A 84 6.30 -0.21 5.70
C PHE A 84 5.64 -0.94 6.87
N SER A 85 6.21 -2.05 7.36
CA SER A 85 5.79 -2.65 8.63
C SER A 85 6.01 -1.69 9.81
N ASP A 86 7.13 -0.95 9.79
CA ASP A 86 7.47 0.02 10.84
C ASP A 86 6.78 1.37 10.61
N PHE A 87 6.30 1.63 9.39
CA PHE A 87 5.65 2.89 9.02
C PHE A 87 4.20 2.97 9.54
N VAL A 88 3.47 1.86 9.55
CA VAL A 88 2.09 1.82 10.04
C VAL A 88 2.03 1.63 11.56
N ASN A 89 1.00 2.16 12.20
CA ASN A 89 0.86 2.07 13.64
C ASN A 89 0.40 0.66 14.07
N ASN A 90 1.36 -0.22 14.35
CA ASN A 90 1.11 -1.56 14.87
C ASN A 90 0.98 -1.53 16.40
N THR A 91 -0.15 -1.99 16.92
CA THR A 91 -0.48 -1.99 18.36
C THR A 91 -1.09 -3.33 18.76
N ASN A 92 -1.49 -3.50 20.01
CA ASN A 92 -2.23 -4.69 20.42
C ASN A 92 -3.64 -4.78 19.82
N LEU A 93 -4.15 -3.73 19.17
CA LEU A 93 -5.49 -3.68 18.55
C LEU A 93 -5.43 -3.46 17.03
N THR A 94 -4.25 -3.22 16.47
CA THR A 94 -4.06 -2.90 15.05
C THR A 94 -2.97 -3.77 14.48
N ASN A 95 -3.12 -4.23 13.24
CA ASN A 95 -2.10 -5.03 12.55
C ASN A 95 -2.09 -4.69 11.06
N PHE A 96 -1.27 -5.36 10.25
CA PHE A 96 -1.18 -5.10 8.82
C PHE A 96 -0.98 -6.38 7.99
N ILE A 97 -1.26 -6.27 6.71
CA ILE A 97 -0.96 -7.29 5.69
C ILE A 97 -0.20 -6.59 4.57
N ILE A 98 0.95 -7.13 4.18
CA ILE A 98 1.71 -6.64 3.02
C ILE A 98 1.57 -7.65 1.87
N THR A 99 1.20 -7.17 0.68
CA THR A 99 1.10 -8.00 -0.51
C THR A 99 1.78 -7.32 -1.69
N GLU A 100 2.55 -8.09 -2.45
CA GLU A 100 3.17 -7.63 -3.70
C GLU A 100 2.26 -7.92 -4.89
N TYR A 101 2.12 -6.93 -5.77
CA TYR A 101 1.33 -7.02 -6.98
C TYR A 101 2.18 -6.65 -8.18
N ILE A 102 1.98 -7.39 -9.27
CA ILE A 102 2.56 -7.08 -10.58
C ILE A 102 1.47 -6.47 -11.43
N GLN A 103 1.73 -5.30 -11.98
CA GLN A 103 0.85 -4.61 -12.92
C GLN A 103 1.68 -4.12 -14.10
N GLU A 104 1.53 -4.80 -15.24
CA GLU A 104 2.17 -4.38 -16.50
C GLU A 104 1.80 -2.92 -16.84
N ASP A 105 2.75 -2.21 -17.45
CA ASP A 105 2.64 -0.81 -17.88
C ASP A 105 2.40 0.20 -16.72
N LEU A 106 2.76 -0.15 -15.48
CA LEU A 106 2.55 0.69 -14.29
C LEU A 106 3.08 2.12 -14.45
N TYR A 107 4.20 2.28 -15.16
CA TYR A 107 4.89 3.55 -15.34
C TYR A 107 4.59 4.25 -16.68
N ASP A 108 3.77 3.64 -17.54
CA ASP A 108 3.45 4.15 -18.89
C ASP A 108 2.16 4.99 -18.92
N HIS A 109 1.57 5.25 -17.76
CA HIS A 109 0.31 5.97 -17.61
C HIS A 109 0.51 7.32 -16.93
N ASP A 110 -0.24 8.33 -17.38
CA ASP A 110 -0.34 9.60 -16.67
C ASP A 110 -0.92 9.37 -15.27
N VAL A 111 -0.22 9.91 -14.26
CA VAL A 111 -0.62 9.78 -12.86
C VAL A 111 -1.86 10.63 -12.64
N ASN A 112 -3.03 9.99 -12.61
CA ASN A 112 -4.32 10.63 -12.42
C ASN A 112 -5.32 9.77 -11.63
N ILE A 113 -6.52 10.28 -11.35
CA ILE A 113 -7.56 9.54 -10.61
C ILE A 113 -7.93 8.22 -11.32
N LYS A 114 -8.00 8.19 -12.65
CA LYS A 114 -8.30 6.97 -13.40
C LYS A 114 -7.18 5.93 -13.24
N PHE A 115 -5.92 6.38 -13.23
CA PHE A 115 -4.77 5.53 -12.96
C PHE A 115 -4.82 4.95 -11.54
N PHE A 116 -5.05 5.76 -10.52
CA PHE A 116 -5.15 5.25 -9.14
C PHE A 116 -6.35 4.31 -8.94
N ASN A 117 -7.51 4.63 -9.51
CA ASN A 117 -8.66 3.72 -9.48
C ASN A 117 -8.38 2.39 -10.22
N LYS A 118 -7.61 2.41 -11.31
CA LYS A 118 -7.16 1.17 -11.99
C LYS A 118 -6.28 0.34 -11.06
N ILE A 119 -5.30 0.95 -10.39
CA ILE A 119 -4.45 0.25 -9.42
C ILE A 119 -5.27 -0.33 -8.27
N LEU A 120 -6.13 0.48 -7.64
CA LEU A 120 -6.97 0.06 -6.52
C LEU A 120 -7.85 -1.14 -6.89
N LYS A 121 -8.44 -1.11 -8.08
CA LYS A 121 -9.23 -2.24 -8.60
C LYS A 121 -8.38 -3.49 -8.78
N ASN A 122 -7.16 -3.37 -9.30
CA ASN A 122 -6.27 -4.50 -9.56
C ASN A 122 -5.79 -5.19 -8.29
N ILE A 123 -5.60 -4.43 -7.21
CA ILE A 123 -5.25 -4.99 -5.89
C ILE A 123 -6.46 -5.51 -5.11
N GLY A 124 -7.68 -5.43 -5.69
CA GLY A 124 -8.91 -5.87 -5.06
C GLY A 124 -9.43 -4.95 -3.95
N SER A 125 -9.02 -3.68 -3.94
CA SER A 125 -9.56 -2.67 -3.03
C SER A 125 -10.99 -2.31 -3.44
N ASN A 126 -11.85 -2.08 -2.45
CA ASN A 126 -13.20 -1.56 -2.66
C ASN A 126 -13.24 -0.02 -2.69
N TYR A 127 -12.07 0.63 -2.52
CA TYR A 127 -11.97 2.07 -2.52
C TYR A 127 -12.17 2.61 -3.94
N ILE A 128 -13.04 3.60 -4.09
CA ILE A 128 -13.24 4.36 -5.33
C ILE A 128 -12.97 5.82 -5.03
N ILE A 129 -11.97 6.38 -5.71
CA ILE A 129 -11.66 7.81 -5.64
C ILE A 129 -12.65 8.51 -6.58
N GLU A 130 -13.69 9.14 -6.04
CA GLU A 130 -14.74 9.81 -6.82
C GLU A 130 -14.26 11.16 -7.35
N GLU A 131 -13.83 12.06 -6.47
CA GLU A 131 -13.29 13.39 -6.81
C GLU A 131 -12.23 13.77 -5.77
N PHE A 132 -11.14 14.41 -6.24
CA PHE A 132 -10.15 15.05 -5.37
C PHE A 132 -9.76 16.37 -5.99
N ASP A 133 -9.49 17.37 -5.14
CA ASP A 133 -9.14 18.72 -5.57
C ASP A 133 -7.86 18.69 -6.43
N GLU A 134 -8.01 18.91 -7.74
CA GLU A 134 -6.91 18.89 -8.71
C GLU A 134 -5.83 19.93 -8.37
N MET A 135 -6.14 20.97 -7.57
CA MET A 135 -5.15 21.94 -7.07
C MET A 135 -4.10 21.32 -6.12
N ASN A 136 -4.38 20.15 -5.53
CA ASN A 136 -3.43 19.41 -4.69
C ASN A 136 -2.75 18.26 -5.43
N TRP A 137 -2.89 18.18 -6.76
CA TRP A 137 -1.84 17.55 -7.56
C TRP A 137 -0.63 18.44 -7.43
N ILE A 138 0.16 18.21 -6.39
CA ILE A 138 1.48 18.79 -6.29
C ILE A 138 2.18 18.35 -7.57
N TYR A 139 2.44 19.30 -8.46
CA TYR A 139 3.42 19.15 -9.52
C TYR A 139 4.72 18.69 -8.85
N LEU A 140 5.00 17.39 -8.87
CA LEU A 140 6.14 16.78 -8.16
C LEU A 140 7.44 16.92 -8.98
N SER A 141 7.77 18.17 -9.31
CA SER A 141 9.09 18.84 -9.31
C SER A 141 8.81 20.29 -9.73
N GLN A 142 9.23 21.36 -9.06
CA GLN A 142 10.50 21.65 -8.38
C GLN A 142 10.29 22.32 -7.01
N ASP A 143 10.99 21.82 -5.98
CA ASP A 143 12.13 22.47 -5.32
C ASP A 143 12.87 21.40 -4.48
#